data_AF-A0A7X3VTR2-F1
#
_entry.id   AF-A0A7X3VTR2-F1
#
_cell.length_a   1.000
_cell.length_b   1.000
_cell.length_c   1.000
_cell.angle_alpha   90.00
_cell.angle_beta   90.00
_cell.angle_gamma   90.00
#
_symmetry.space_group_name_H-M   'P 1'
#
loop_
_entity.id
_entity.type
_entity.pdbx_description
1 polymer ?
#
loop_
_entity_poly.entity_id
_entity_poly.type
_entity_poly.pdbx_seq_one_letter_code
_entity_poly.pdbx_strand_id
1 'polypeptide(L)'
;MKKKGIAELEFIPYLQDLLQERYEDNSVVVKKSGGDALLWFGRTSKQVTREPDYVAQLPDGTQQLYEFQIAEDSDINYFDFKVSKVGKKIRGKDERRPHLDREFFYILRDRGEYAFFTPKWVLRNGRYGFVQAWRVSAYRVPRGKFLKQFKSGGGKLERVIDIVKDKRTLLEFQEEFMDKEVTRLARKFQQVVDDKKLVEVVPNSLKGFYEICFLLDRIGRGPSAPSVWLVYLTSFYRDDMTRLEFARFMYALDFVYFKCLQLTRNEVAACSKALESALRYVRRQASGSNGSFRASPRESAVEATRRMVFGVNLLEDLIQDAIVEYGMPLKPIESIFQTIRDPRATAGYIRRAAS
;
A
#
# COMPACT_ATOMS: atom_id res chain seq x y z
N MET A 1 0.31 4.15 -5.70
CA MET A 1 1.45 3.47 -5.04
C MET A 1 1.05 2.14 -4.41
N LYS A 2 -0.07 2.03 -3.67
CA LYS A 2 -0.52 0.75 -3.07
C LYS A 2 -0.63 -0.45 -4.02
N LYS A 3 -1.01 -0.26 -5.29
CA LYS A 3 -1.09 -1.38 -6.26
C LYS A 3 0.23 -2.16 -6.41
N LYS A 4 1.37 -1.44 -6.36
CA LYS A 4 2.71 -2.05 -6.38
C LYS A 4 3.03 -2.68 -5.02
N GLY A 5 2.75 -1.97 -3.92
CA GLY A 5 2.96 -2.50 -2.57
C GLY A 5 2.20 -3.80 -2.29
N ILE A 6 0.94 -3.92 -2.74
CA ILE A 6 0.17 -5.17 -2.65
C ILE A 6 0.96 -6.30 -3.32
N ALA A 7 1.35 -6.12 -4.58
CA ALA A 7 2.07 -7.16 -5.31
C ALA A 7 3.38 -7.53 -4.57
N GLU A 8 4.19 -6.55 -4.18
CA GLU A 8 5.46 -6.82 -3.53
C GLU A 8 5.35 -7.74 -2.32
N LEU A 9 4.32 -7.59 -1.49
CA LEU A 9 4.18 -8.39 -0.28
C LEU A 9 3.65 -9.78 -0.55
N GLU A 10 2.62 -9.87 -1.38
CA GLU A 10 2.01 -11.16 -1.68
C GLU A 10 3.00 -12.08 -2.38
N PHE A 11 4.00 -11.52 -3.06
CA PHE A 11 5.07 -12.27 -3.71
C PHE A 11 6.22 -12.69 -2.79
N ILE A 12 6.31 -12.20 -1.53
CA ILE A 12 7.38 -12.60 -0.60
C ILE A 12 7.34 -14.11 -0.32
N PRO A 13 6.21 -14.72 0.09
CA PRO A 13 6.17 -16.16 0.34
C PRO A 13 6.49 -16.98 -0.91
N TYR A 14 6.01 -16.54 -2.08
CA TYR A 14 6.27 -17.23 -3.34
C TYR A 14 7.75 -17.15 -3.75
N LEU A 15 8.38 -15.99 -3.59
CA LEU A 15 9.83 -15.88 -3.80
C LEU A 15 10.60 -16.75 -2.82
N GLN A 16 10.18 -16.81 -1.55
CA GLN A 16 10.81 -17.69 -0.56
C GLN A 16 10.74 -19.16 -0.98
N ASP A 17 9.55 -19.66 -1.35
CA ASP A 17 9.38 -21.01 -1.88
C ASP A 17 10.32 -21.29 -3.07
N LEU A 18 10.38 -20.36 -4.03
CA LEU A 18 11.26 -20.51 -5.20
C LEU A 18 12.74 -20.58 -4.83
N LEU A 19 13.17 -19.82 -3.84
CA LEU A 19 14.56 -19.83 -3.40
C LEU A 19 14.87 -21.06 -2.56
N GLN A 20 13.96 -21.50 -1.70
CA GLN A 20 14.10 -22.76 -0.96
C GLN A 20 14.25 -23.94 -1.93
N GLU A 21 13.48 -23.96 -3.02
CA GLU A 21 13.62 -24.94 -4.10
C GLU A 21 14.95 -24.77 -4.86
N ARG A 22 15.38 -23.54 -5.17
CA ARG A 22 16.63 -23.24 -5.90
C ARG A 22 17.89 -23.61 -5.13
N TYR A 23 17.88 -23.46 -3.80
CA TYR A 23 19.01 -23.75 -2.92
C TYR A 23 18.88 -25.11 -2.20
N GLU A 24 17.80 -25.84 -2.45
CA GLU A 24 17.47 -27.12 -1.79
C GLU A 24 17.49 -27.03 -0.26
N ASP A 25 17.07 -25.88 0.28
CA ASP A 25 17.17 -25.58 1.72
C ASP A 25 15.99 -24.73 2.21
N ASN A 26 15.26 -25.26 3.20
CA ASN A 26 14.09 -24.63 3.79
C ASN A 26 14.42 -23.49 4.79
N SER A 27 15.69 -23.29 5.13
CA SER A 27 16.14 -22.21 6.01
C SER A 27 16.23 -20.85 5.31
N VAL A 28 16.09 -20.81 3.97
CA VAL A 28 16.04 -19.53 3.24
C VAL A 28 14.85 -18.71 3.71
N VAL A 29 15.14 -17.47 4.12
CA VAL A 29 14.13 -16.50 4.57
C VAL A 29 14.17 -15.27 3.68
N VAL A 30 13.02 -14.87 3.15
CA VAL A 30 12.88 -13.66 2.33
C VAL A 30 12.14 -12.60 3.11
N LYS A 31 12.66 -11.37 3.10
CA LYS A 31 12.03 -10.21 3.74
C LYS A 31 11.97 -9.04 2.77
N LYS A 32 10.95 -8.19 2.94
CA LYS A 32 10.91 -6.89 2.30
C LYS A 32 12.08 -6.04 2.80
N SER A 33 12.68 -5.29 1.89
CA SER A 33 13.75 -4.33 2.16
C SER A 33 13.36 -2.98 1.60
N GLY A 34 14.08 -1.92 2.01
CA GLY A 34 13.70 -0.56 1.67
C GLY A 34 13.09 0.22 2.82
N GLY A 35 13.08 1.56 2.67
CA GLY A 35 12.36 2.46 3.57
C GLY A 35 10.85 2.22 3.60
N ASP A 36 10.32 1.43 2.66
CA ASP A 36 8.93 1.01 2.56
C ASP A 36 8.70 -0.45 3.01
N ALA A 37 9.66 -1.07 3.70
CA ALA A 37 9.58 -2.43 4.21
C ALA A 37 8.40 -2.63 5.18
N LEU A 38 8.12 -1.62 6.01
CA LEU A 38 6.97 -1.55 6.90
C LEU A 38 6.00 -0.43 6.52
N LEU A 39 6.50 0.60 5.83
CA LEU A 39 5.72 1.77 5.45
C LEU A 39 5.31 1.73 3.98
N TRP A 40 4.04 1.43 3.72
CA TRP A 40 3.44 1.48 2.38
C TRP A 40 3.53 2.87 1.73
N PHE A 41 3.79 3.88 2.56
CA PHE A 41 4.02 5.26 2.18
C PHE A 41 5.03 5.90 3.12
N GLY A 42 6.15 6.39 2.59
CA GLY A 42 6.90 7.43 3.28
C GLY A 42 6.07 8.73 3.24
N ARG A 43 5.31 9.01 4.30
CA ARG A 43 4.60 10.30 4.46
C ARG A 43 5.48 11.34 5.17
N THR A 44 6.53 10.90 5.86
CA THR A 44 7.68 11.72 6.24
C THR A 44 8.79 11.58 5.18
N SER A 45 9.57 12.65 4.94
CA SER A 45 10.55 12.74 3.86
C SER A 45 11.77 11.81 3.98
N LYS A 46 11.74 10.82 4.87
CA LYS A 46 12.92 10.03 5.28
C LYS A 46 13.10 8.68 4.57
N GLN A 47 12.21 8.25 3.68
CA GLN A 47 12.12 6.82 3.35
C GLN A 47 12.24 6.41 1.87
N VAL A 48 12.74 7.25 0.97
CA VAL A 48 13.19 6.75 -0.34
C VAL A 48 14.62 6.22 -0.20
N THR A 49 14.77 5.02 0.34
CA THR A 49 16.07 4.33 0.31
C THR A 49 16.32 3.80 -1.11
N ARG A 50 17.58 3.72 -1.53
CA ARG A 50 17.97 3.13 -2.83
C ARG A 50 18.14 1.61 -2.73
N GLU A 51 17.56 1.02 -1.71
CA GLU A 51 17.67 -0.40 -1.42
C GLU A 51 16.87 -1.22 -2.44
N PRO A 52 17.21 -2.51 -2.60
CA PRO A 52 16.39 -3.47 -3.32
C PRO A 52 15.05 -3.71 -2.62
N ASP A 53 14.09 -4.27 -3.35
CA ASP A 53 12.75 -4.52 -2.81
C ASP A 53 12.74 -5.71 -1.83
N TYR A 54 13.64 -6.70 -2.00
CA TYR A 54 13.80 -7.84 -1.08
C TYR A 54 15.25 -8.15 -0.72
N VAL A 55 15.43 -8.76 0.46
CA VAL A 55 16.65 -9.47 0.87
C VAL A 55 16.28 -10.91 1.20
N ALA A 56 17.02 -11.86 0.63
CA ALA A 56 17.01 -13.26 1.03
C ALA A 56 18.24 -13.57 1.88
N GLN A 57 18.03 -14.18 3.04
CA GLN A 57 19.09 -14.79 3.85
C GLN A 57 19.29 -16.22 3.35
N LEU A 58 20.52 -16.53 2.92
CA LEU A 58 20.89 -17.82 2.38
C LEU A 58 21.46 -18.74 3.50
N PRO A 59 21.51 -20.06 3.27
CA PRO A 59 21.92 -21.03 4.30
C PRO A 59 23.35 -20.83 4.79
N ASP A 60 24.23 -20.32 3.93
CA ASP A 60 25.63 -19.99 4.24
C ASP A 60 25.79 -18.68 5.05
N GLY A 61 24.68 -18.05 5.44
CA GLY A 61 24.64 -16.77 6.15
C GLY A 61 24.84 -15.56 5.24
N THR A 62 25.02 -15.74 3.94
CA THR A 62 25.12 -14.63 2.98
C THR A 62 23.75 -14.06 2.63
N GLN A 63 23.75 -12.88 2.02
CA GLN A 63 22.53 -12.19 1.59
C GLN A 63 22.50 -12.06 0.08
N GLN A 64 21.35 -12.38 -0.51
CA GLN A 64 21.06 -12.14 -1.91
C GLN A 64 19.94 -11.11 -2.04
N LEU A 65 20.17 -10.08 -2.84
CA LEU A 65 19.24 -8.97 -3.02
C LEU A 65 18.36 -9.18 -4.26
N TYR A 66 17.13 -8.69 -4.20
CA TYR A 66 16.19 -8.77 -5.33
C TYR A 66 15.45 -7.46 -5.59
N GLU A 67 15.28 -7.14 -6.87
CA GLU A 67 14.44 -6.05 -7.37
C GLU A 67 13.18 -6.67 -7.98
N PHE A 68 12.00 -6.33 -7.47
CA PHE A 68 10.73 -6.85 -7.92
C PHE A 68 10.17 -6.06 -9.10
N GLN A 69 9.75 -6.78 -10.13
CA GLN A 69 8.98 -6.21 -11.23
C GLN A 69 7.85 -7.14 -11.64
N ILE A 70 6.73 -6.54 -12.00
CA ILE A 70 5.57 -7.24 -12.53
C ILE A 70 5.06 -6.50 -13.76
N ALA A 71 4.81 -7.24 -14.84
CA ALA A 71 4.11 -6.74 -16.00
C ALA A 71 2.68 -7.30 -16.03
N GLU A 72 1.74 -6.41 -16.34
CA GLU A 72 0.33 -6.77 -16.51
C GLU A 72 0.06 -7.41 -17.88
N ASP A 73 0.85 -7.03 -18.88
CA ASP A 73 0.69 -7.40 -20.28
C ASP A 73 2.05 -7.83 -20.85
N SER A 74 2.09 -9.04 -21.42
CA SER A 74 3.27 -9.57 -22.09
C SER A 74 3.33 -9.26 -23.59
N ASP A 75 2.29 -8.64 -24.15
CA ASP A 75 2.21 -8.20 -25.56
C ASP A 75 2.71 -6.76 -25.76
N ILE A 76 3.84 -6.46 -25.12
CA ILE A 76 4.54 -5.18 -25.27
C ILE A 76 5.86 -5.37 -26.01
N ASN A 77 6.24 -4.37 -26.82
CA ASN A 77 7.46 -4.45 -27.65
C ASN A 77 8.75 -4.57 -26.83
N TYR A 78 8.79 -3.91 -25.67
CA TYR A 78 9.97 -3.81 -24.80
C TYR A 78 9.58 -3.93 -23.34
N PHE A 79 10.46 -4.60 -22.58
CA PHE A 79 10.43 -4.64 -21.12
C PHE A 79 11.51 -3.71 -20.58
N ASP A 80 11.08 -2.71 -19.82
CA ASP A 80 11.93 -1.60 -19.41
C ASP A 80 12.51 -1.82 -18.00
N PHE A 81 13.79 -1.52 -17.83
CA PHE A 81 14.52 -1.63 -16.56
C PHE A 81 15.13 -0.28 -16.19
N LYS A 82 14.82 0.21 -14.99
CA LYS A 82 15.31 1.50 -14.52
C LYS A 82 16.85 1.50 -14.47
N VAL A 83 17.46 2.46 -15.16
CA VAL A 83 18.92 2.54 -15.32
C VAL A 83 19.68 2.49 -13.99
N SER A 84 19.16 3.16 -12.95
CA SER A 84 19.78 3.19 -11.62
C SER A 84 19.79 1.83 -10.90
N LYS A 85 18.84 0.96 -11.23
CA LYS A 85 18.70 -0.39 -10.66
C LYS A 85 19.52 -1.43 -11.43
N VAL A 86 19.95 -1.11 -12.66
CA VAL A 86 20.81 -2.00 -13.48
C VAL A 86 22.30 -1.77 -13.20
N GLY A 87 22.76 -0.52 -13.10
CA GLY A 87 24.19 -0.28 -12.87
C GLY A 87 24.57 1.14 -12.50
N LYS A 88 25.78 1.29 -11.95
CA LYS A 88 26.36 2.58 -11.57
C LYS A 88 27.09 3.20 -12.76
N LYS A 89 26.96 4.51 -12.94
CA LYS A 89 27.71 5.27 -13.94
C LYS A 89 29.19 5.24 -13.56
N ILE A 90 30.06 4.93 -14.52
CA ILE A 90 31.50 5.03 -14.34
C ILE A 90 31.90 6.49 -14.62
N ARG A 91 32.69 7.11 -13.73
CA ARG A 91 33.12 8.50 -13.91
C ARG A 91 33.94 8.61 -15.21
N GLY A 92 33.57 9.54 -16.09
CA GLY A 92 34.27 9.78 -17.35
C GLY A 92 34.01 8.76 -18.47
N LYS A 93 33.06 7.82 -18.29
CA LYS A 93 32.63 6.90 -19.34
C LYS A 93 31.10 6.90 -19.47
N ASP A 94 30.63 6.64 -20.69
CA ASP A 94 29.19 6.42 -20.95
C ASP A 94 28.72 5.03 -20.50
N GLU A 95 29.67 4.13 -20.25
CA GLU A 95 29.42 2.79 -19.75
C GLU A 95 29.00 2.76 -18.27
N ARG A 96 28.19 1.76 -17.93
CA ARG A 96 27.77 1.47 -16.57
C ARG A 96 28.29 0.13 -16.10
N ARG A 97 28.77 0.08 -14.86
CA ARG A 97 29.10 -1.19 -14.20
C ARG A 97 27.81 -1.79 -13.65
N PRO A 98 27.42 -3.03 -14.04
CA PRO A 98 26.23 -3.67 -13.50
C PRO A 98 26.39 -3.87 -12.00
N HIS A 99 25.28 -3.78 -11.27
CA HIS A 99 25.26 -4.28 -9.90
C HIS A 99 25.41 -5.82 -9.92
N LEU A 100 26.19 -6.34 -8.99
CA LEU A 100 26.53 -7.77 -8.90
C LEU A 100 25.90 -8.45 -7.67
N ASP A 101 25.31 -7.66 -6.80
CA ASP A 101 24.74 -8.05 -5.51
C ASP A 101 23.25 -8.43 -5.60
N ARG A 102 22.61 -8.22 -6.75
CA ARG A 102 21.15 -8.35 -6.92
C ARG A 102 20.72 -9.01 -8.21
N GLU A 103 19.55 -9.62 -8.19
CA GLU A 103 18.81 -10.08 -9.36
C GLU A 103 17.47 -9.34 -9.48
N PHE A 104 16.91 -9.23 -10.69
CA PHE A 104 15.53 -8.84 -10.87
C PHE A 104 14.66 -10.09 -10.78
N PHE A 105 13.70 -10.10 -9.85
CA PHE A 105 12.63 -11.08 -9.81
C PHE A 105 11.43 -10.53 -10.58
N TYR A 106 11.10 -11.18 -11.70
CA TYR A 106 10.13 -10.66 -12.67
C TYR A 106 8.93 -11.60 -12.81
N ILE A 107 7.72 -11.05 -12.76
CA ILE A 107 6.46 -11.77 -12.98
C ILE A 107 5.77 -11.27 -14.26
N LEU A 108 5.33 -12.19 -15.12
CA LEU A 108 4.36 -11.92 -16.19
C LEU A 108 2.99 -12.40 -15.72
N ARG A 109 2.13 -11.45 -15.36
CA ARG A 109 0.87 -11.74 -14.70
C ARG A 109 -0.13 -12.46 -15.61
N ASP A 110 -0.24 -12.02 -16.85
CA ASP A 110 -1.14 -12.58 -17.87
C ASP A 110 -0.77 -14.01 -18.28
N ARG A 111 0.50 -14.38 -18.13
CA ARG A 111 1.01 -15.72 -18.50
C ARG A 111 1.22 -16.66 -17.33
N GLY A 112 1.15 -16.20 -16.08
CA GLY A 112 1.47 -17.02 -14.92
C GLY A 112 2.92 -17.54 -14.96
N GLU A 113 3.85 -16.67 -15.41
CA GLU A 113 5.26 -17.01 -15.58
C GLU A 113 6.16 -16.09 -14.76
N TYR A 114 7.36 -16.58 -14.42
CA TYR A 114 8.38 -15.82 -13.73
C TYR A 114 9.78 -16.01 -14.33
N ALA A 115 10.68 -15.08 -14.04
CA ALA A 115 12.10 -15.17 -14.41
C ALA A 115 12.99 -14.40 -13.42
N PHE A 116 14.27 -14.79 -13.39
CA PHE A 116 15.34 -14.04 -12.72
C PHE A 116 16.29 -13.45 -13.76
N PHE A 117 16.63 -12.17 -13.60
CA PHE A 117 17.59 -11.51 -14.47
C PHE A 117 18.72 -10.87 -13.69
N THR A 118 19.96 -11.19 -14.02
CA THR A 118 21.08 -10.42 -13.50
C THR A 118 21.14 -9.05 -14.20
N PRO A 119 21.58 -7.98 -13.51
CA PRO A 119 21.78 -6.69 -14.16
C PRO A 119 22.75 -6.76 -15.35
N LYS A 120 23.75 -7.66 -15.29
CA LYS A 120 24.65 -7.97 -16.41
C LYS A 120 23.91 -8.52 -17.63
N TRP A 121 22.92 -9.41 -17.44
CA TRP A 121 22.10 -9.93 -18.53
C TRP A 121 21.26 -8.81 -19.16
N VAL A 122 20.66 -7.94 -18.34
CA VAL A 122 19.87 -6.79 -18.79
C VAL A 122 20.72 -5.84 -19.63
N LEU A 123 21.94 -5.51 -19.19
CA LEU A 123 22.86 -4.65 -19.97
C LEU A 123 23.22 -5.25 -21.33
N ARG A 124 23.42 -6.57 -21.41
CA ARG A 124 23.81 -7.25 -22.65
C ARG A 124 22.67 -7.39 -23.65
N ASN A 125 21.44 -7.49 -23.18
CA ASN A 125 20.27 -7.77 -24.01
C ASN A 125 19.35 -6.57 -24.23
N GLY A 126 19.47 -5.54 -23.41
CA GLY A 126 18.72 -4.30 -23.49
C GLY A 126 19.42 -3.22 -24.31
N ARG A 127 18.63 -2.29 -24.84
CA ARG A 127 19.11 -1.06 -25.46
C ARG A 127 18.79 0.12 -24.56
N TYR A 128 19.72 1.05 -24.40
CA TYR A 128 19.44 2.28 -23.68
C TYR A 128 18.47 3.13 -24.50
N GLY A 129 17.38 3.60 -23.90
CA GLY A 129 16.39 4.39 -24.61
C GLY A 129 15.44 5.11 -23.66
N PHE A 130 14.81 6.17 -24.16
CA PHE A 130 13.82 6.93 -23.41
C PHE A 130 12.51 6.14 -23.31
N VAL A 131 11.91 6.12 -22.11
CA VAL A 131 10.59 5.52 -21.85
C VAL A 131 9.62 6.65 -21.57
N GLN A 132 8.73 6.92 -22.53
CA GLN A 132 7.79 8.04 -22.46
C GLN A 132 6.91 7.98 -21.22
N ALA A 133 6.42 6.79 -20.87
CA ALA A 133 5.57 6.58 -19.70
C ALA A 133 6.26 6.95 -18.38
N TRP A 134 7.59 6.82 -18.30
CA TRP A 134 8.36 7.12 -17.08
C TRP A 134 9.04 8.49 -17.13
N ARG A 135 9.04 9.15 -18.30
CA ARG A 135 9.77 10.39 -18.57
C ARG A 135 11.25 10.32 -18.21
N VAL A 136 11.84 9.12 -18.28
CA VAL A 136 13.25 8.85 -17.99
C VAL A 136 13.78 7.78 -18.94
N SER A 137 15.10 7.72 -19.07
CA SER A 137 15.75 6.63 -19.81
C SER A 137 15.76 5.33 -19.00
N ALA A 138 15.60 4.22 -19.71
CA ALA A 138 15.64 2.85 -19.21
C ALA A 138 16.54 1.97 -20.08
N TYR A 139 16.91 0.81 -19.58
CA TYR A 139 17.35 -0.30 -20.43
C TYR A 139 16.12 -1.05 -20.92
N ARG A 140 15.91 -1.08 -22.24
CA ARG A 140 14.73 -1.62 -22.90
C ARG A 140 15.07 -2.95 -23.55
N VAL A 141 14.56 -4.05 -23.01
CA VAL A 141 14.85 -5.42 -23.51
C VAL A 141 13.77 -5.83 -24.52
N PRO A 142 14.12 -6.22 -25.76
CA PRO A 142 13.14 -6.65 -26.75
C PRO A 142 12.37 -7.89 -26.29
N ARG A 143 11.05 -7.89 -26.52
CA ARG A 143 10.12 -8.98 -26.15
C ARG A 143 10.66 -10.37 -26.46
N GLY A 144 11.10 -10.61 -27.70
CA GLY A 144 11.55 -11.95 -28.13
C GLY A 144 12.78 -12.48 -27.41
N LYS A 145 13.66 -11.62 -26.87
CA LYS A 145 14.78 -12.04 -26.01
C LYS A 145 14.32 -12.26 -24.57
N PHE A 146 13.44 -11.38 -24.12
CA PHE A 146 12.93 -11.36 -22.75
C PHE A 146 12.11 -12.62 -22.41
N LEU A 147 11.11 -12.93 -23.24
CA LEU A 147 10.18 -14.03 -23.00
C LEU A 147 10.85 -15.42 -23.00
N LYS A 148 12.02 -15.57 -23.61
CA LYS A 148 12.78 -16.84 -23.63
C LYS A 148 13.36 -17.24 -22.27
N GLN A 149 13.41 -16.32 -21.30
CA GLN A 149 13.96 -16.62 -19.97
C GLN A 149 12.88 -17.06 -18.96
N PHE A 150 11.60 -16.97 -19.34
CA PHE A 150 10.50 -17.24 -18.44
C PHE A 150 10.22 -18.72 -18.29
N LYS A 151 9.79 -19.08 -17.08
CA LYS A 151 9.35 -20.41 -16.69
C LYS A 151 7.94 -20.30 -16.12
N SER A 152 7.14 -21.34 -16.30
CA SER A 152 5.83 -21.42 -15.65
C SER A 152 6.00 -21.45 -14.14
N GLY A 153 5.20 -20.66 -13.41
CA GLY A 153 5.12 -20.73 -11.95
C GLY A 153 4.04 -21.68 -11.43
N GLY A 154 3.30 -22.33 -12.34
CA GLY A 154 2.21 -23.24 -12.03
C GLY A 154 1.13 -22.64 -11.12
N GLY A 155 0.35 -23.53 -10.48
CA GLY A 155 -0.79 -23.12 -9.65
C GLY A 155 -0.40 -22.32 -8.40
N LYS A 156 0.85 -22.37 -7.92
CA LYS A 156 1.32 -21.53 -6.81
C LYS A 156 1.34 -20.06 -7.24
N LEU A 157 1.93 -19.75 -8.39
CA LEU A 157 2.00 -18.39 -8.93
C LEU A 157 0.60 -17.84 -9.26
N GLU A 158 -0.24 -18.65 -9.90
CA GLU A 158 -1.63 -18.27 -10.22
C GLU A 158 -2.42 -17.85 -8.98
N ARG A 159 -2.30 -18.61 -7.88
CA ARG A 159 -2.95 -18.26 -6.61
C ARG A 159 -2.50 -16.91 -6.06
N VAL A 160 -1.20 -16.61 -6.14
CA VAL A 160 -0.67 -15.32 -5.66
C VAL A 160 -1.15 -14.18 -6.55
N ILE A 161 -1.17 -14.38 -7.87
CA ILE A 161 -1.71 -13.42 -8.83
C ILE A 161 -3.19 -13.13 -8.54
N ASP A 162 -3.98 -14.16 -8.21
CA ASP A 162 -5.39 -14.00 -7.84
C ASP A 162 -5.56 -13.21 -6.53
N ILE A 163 -4.74 -13.48 -5.51
CA ILE A 163 -4.76 -12.71 -4.26
C ILE A 163 -4.44 -11.23 -4.52
N VAL A 164 -3.44 -10.94 -5.34
CA VAL A 164 -3.10 -9.57 -5.75
C VAL A 164 -4.28 -8.90 -6.48
N LYS A 165 -4.94 -9.64 -7.37
CA LYS A 165 -6.13 -9.15 -8.10
C LYS A 165 -7.30 -8.86 -7.16
N ASP A 166 -7.56 -9.74 -6.19
CA ASP A 166 -8.59 -9.56 -5.18
C ASP A 166 -8.31 -8.32 -4.33
N LYS A 167 -7.10 -8.16 -3.79
CA LYS A 167 -6.71 -6.99 -3.00
C LYS A 167 -6.74 -5.68 -3.80
N ARG A 168 -6.40 -5.72 -5.09
CA ARG A 168 -6.57 -4.56 -5.99
C ARG A 168 -8.05 -4.21 -6.18
N THR A 169 -8.93 -5.20 -6.27
CA THR A 169 -10.39 -4.98 -6.34
C THR A 169 -10.88 -4.23 -5.10
N LEU A 170 -10.43 -4.61 -3.90
CA LEU A 170 -10.74 -3.90 -2.66
C LEU A 170 -10.22 -2.46 -2.67
N LEU A 171 -8.97 -2.28 -3.12
CA LEU A 171 -8.34 -0.96 -3.20
C LEU A 171 -9.11 -0.02 -4.14
N GLU A 172 -9.48 -0.49 -5.33
CA GLU A 172 -10.23 0.31 -6.31
C GLU A 172 -11.65 0.59 -5.81
N PHE A 173 -12.29 -0.39 -5.19
CA PHE A 173 -13.63 -0.23 -4.63
C PHE A 173 -13.70 0.85 -3.55
N GLN A 174 -12.70 1.00 -2.69
CA GLN A 174 -12.75 2.05 -1.67
C GLN A 174 -12.56 3.47 -2.22
N GLU A 175 -11.96 3.65 -3.40
CA GLU A 175 -11.67 4.98 -3.96
C GLU A 175 -12.95 5.80 -4.23
N GLU A 176 -14.03 5.16 -4.70
CA GLU A 176 -15.31 5.85 -4.94
C GLU A 176 -15.93 6.45 -3.67
N PHE A 177 -15.59 5.97 -2.46
CA PHE A 177 -16.10 6.59 -1.23
C PHE A 177 -15.64 8.04 -1.12
N MET A 178 -14.37 8.31 -1.45
CA MET A 178 -13.81 9.66 -1.42
C MET A 178 -14.44 10.54 -2.49
N ASP A 179 -14.67 10.02 -3.69
CA ASP A 179 -15.29 10.78 -4.78
C ASP A 179 -16.72 11.22 -4.43
N LYS A 180 -17.48 10.32 -3.76
CA LYS A 180 -18.81 10.64 -3.24
C LYS A 180 -18.76 11.73 -2.16
N GLU A 181 -17.82 11.66 -1.22
CA GLU A 181 -17.69 12.67 -0.16
C GLU A 181 -17.18 14.02 -0.70
N VAL A 182 -16.30 14.03 -1.71
CA VAL A 182 -15.89 15.24 -2.46
C VAL A 182 -17.12 15.91 -3.06
N THR A 183 -17.93 15.16 -3.79
CA THR A 183 -19.14 15.68 -4.42
C THR A 183 -20.12 16.23 -3.37
N ARG A 184 -20.32 15.50 -2.27
CA ARG A 184 -21.21 15.90 -1.16
C ARG A 184 -20.76 17.20 -0.48
N LEU A 185 -19.45 17.40 -0.33
CA LEU A 185 -18.88 18.54 0.39
C LEU A 185 -18.46 19.70 -0.50
N ALA A 186 -18.52 19.56 -1.83
CA ALA A 186 -18.09 20.58 -2.78
C ALA A 186 -18.73 21.95 -2.53
N ARG A 187 -20.04 22.00 -2.26
CA ARG A 187 -20.75 23.26 -1.97
C ARG A 187 -20.26 23.93 -0.68
N LYS A 188 -20.01 23.15 0.37
CA LYS A 188 -19.45 23.67 1.63
C LYS A 188 -18.00 24.11 1.45
N PHE A 189 -17.23 23.40 0.64
CA PHE A 189 -15.86 23.77 0.30
C PHE A 189 -15.81 25.11 -0.43
N GLN A 190 -16.66 25.31 -1.44
CA GLN A 190 -16.76 26.56 -2.17
C GLN A 190 -17.04 27.74 -1.22
N GLN A 191 -18.00 27.59 -0.31
CA GLN A 191 -18.33 28.61 0.69
C GLN A 191 -17.12 28.95 1.59
N VAL A 192 -16.35 27.96 2.05
CA VAL A 192 -15.19 28.21 2.92
C VAL A 192 -14.04 28.87 2.18
N VAL A 193 -13.83 28.53 0.90
CA VAL A 193 -12.84 29.20 0.04
C VAL A 193 -13.23 30.65 -0.21
N ASP A 194 -14.50 30.90 -0.53
CA ASP A 194 -15.02 32.23 -0.86
C ASP A 194 -15.03 33.16 0.37
N ASP A 195 -15.45 32.64 1.53
CA ASP A 195 -15.59 33.44 2.75
C ASP A 195 -14.26 33.77 3.43
N LYS A 196 -13.14 33.15 3.03
CA LYS A 196 -11.80 33.22 3.68
C LYS A 196 -11.81 32.98 5.20
N LYS A 197 -12.91 32.48 5.76
CA LYS A 197 -13.04 32.24 7.20
C LYS A 197 -12.20 31.03 7.57
N LEU A 198 -11.08 31.31 8.22
CA LEU A 198 -10.33 30.30 8.96
C LEU A 198 -11.31 29.66 9.96
N VAL A 199 -11.44 28.33 9.89
CA VAL A 199 -12.29 27.58 10.81
C VAL A 199 -11.60 27.58 12.18
N GLU A 200 -11.87 28.61 12.99
CA GLU A 200 -11.43 28.71 14.39
C GLU A 200 -12.25 27.81 15.33
N VAL A 201 -13.32 27.19 14.83
CA VAL A 201 -14.26 26.41 15.64
C VAL A 201 -13.79 24.97 15.74
N VAL A 202 -13.52 24.52 16.96
CA VAL A 202 -13.37 23.08 17.27
C VAL A 202 -14.75 22.42 17.18
N PRO A 203 -14.97 21.50 16.23
CA PRO A 203 -16.28 20.89 16.04
C PRO A 203 -16.67 19.95 17.18
N ASN A 204 -17.90 20.07 17.67
CA ASN A 204 -18.45 19.31 18.80
C ASN A 204 -19.05 17.94 18.44
N SER A 205 -18.91 17.51 17.17
CA SER A 205 -19.42 16.22 16.69
C SER A 205 -18.43 15.61 15.71
N LEU A 206 -18.38 14.27 15.67
CA LEU A 206 -17.53 13.55 14.72
C LEU A 206 -17.83 13.95 13.26
N LYS A 207 -19.09 14.20 12.92
CA LYS A 207 -19.48 14.67 11.58
C LYS A 207 -18.84 16.02 11.27
N GLY A 208 -18.97 17.00 12.18
CA GLY A 208 -18.36 18.32 12.00
C GLY A 208 -16.83 18.25 11.96
N PHE A 209 -16.24 17.40 12.81
CA PHE A 209 -14.80 17.15 12.86
C PHE A 209 -14.27 16.62 11.54
N TYR A 210 -14.89 15.57 11.01
CA TYR A 210 -14.59 15.03 9.70
C TYR A 210 -14.72 16.09 8.60
N GLU A 211 -15.82 16.85 8.57
CA GLU A 211 -16.03 17.87 7.52
C GLU A 211 -14.93 18.94 7.56
N ILE A 212 -14.49 19.37 8.74
CA ILE A 212 -13.42 20.37 8.85
C ILE A 212 -12.05 19.77 8.46
N CYS A 213 -11.71 18.56 8.91
CA CYS A 213 -10.50 17.86 8.46
C CYS A 213 -10.46 17.75 6.94
N PHE A 214 -11.58 17.36 6.33
CA PHE A 214 -11.72 17.25 4.88
C PHE A 214 -11.47 18.58 4.16
N LEU A 215 -12.05 19.66 4.65
CA LEU A 215 -11.86 21.00 4.08
C LEU A 215 -10.40 21.45 4.18
N LEU A 216 -9.78 21.30 5.36
CA LEU A 216 -8.38 21.66 5.60
C LEU A 216 -7.43 20.87 4.71
N ASP A 217 -7.67 19.56 4.56
CA ASP A 217 -6.89 18.68 3.67
C ASP A 217 -6.90 19.18 2.22
N ARG A 218 -8.07 19.57 1.71
CA ARG A 218 -8.25 20.03 0.33
C ARG A 218 -7.61 21.39 0.04
N ILE A 219 -7.50 22.28 1.03
CA ILE A 219 -6.77 23.56 0.89
C ILE A 219 -5.30 23.45 1.31
N GLY A 220 -4.80 22.24 1.61
CA GLY A 220 -3.41 22.01 2.01
C GLY A 220 -3.03 22.61 3.37
N ARG A 221 -4.01 22.82 4.26
CA ARG A 221 -3.80 23.37 5.61
C ARG A 221 -3.93 22.29 6.69
N GLY A 222 -3.59 22.66 7.92
CA GLY A 222 -3.77 21.85 9.11
C GLY A 222 -4.33 22.70 10.26
N PRO A 223 -4.81 22.07 11.35
CA PRO A 223 -5.20 22.80 12.54
C PRO A 223 -3.98 23.47 13.20
N SER A 224 -4.20 24.56 13.93
CA SER A 224 -3.14 25.28 14.65
C SER A 224 -2.53 24.47 15.82
N ALA A 225 -3.34 23.60 16.45
CA ALA A 225 -2.93 22.72 17.55
C ALA A 225 -3.28 21.25 17.23
N PRO A 226 -2.55 20.59 16.31
CA PRO A 226 -2.87 19.24 15.84
C PRO A 226 -2.84 18.18 16.94
N SER A 227 -1.96 18.28 17.92
CA SER A 227 -1.92 17.36 19.08
C SER A 227 -3.18 17.42 19.93
N VAL A 228 -3.71 18.61 20.19
CA VAL A 228 -4.98 18.79 20.92
C VAL A 228 -6.14 18.19 20.13
N TRP A 229 -6.15 18.42 18.82
CA TRP A 229 -7.14 17.84 17.91
C TRP A 229 -7.06 16.32 17.89
N LEU A 230 -5.87 15.74 17.93
CA LEU A 230 -5.67 14.29 17.95
C LEU A 230 -6.30 13.68 19.20
N VAL A 231 -5.95 14.20 20.38
CA VAL A 231 -6.50 13.73 21.66
C VAL A 231 -8.02 13.91 21.69
N TYR A 232 -8.52 15.08 21.29
CA TYR A 232 -9.97 15.33 21.26
C TYR A 232 -10.70 14.39 20.30
N LEU A 233 -10.13 14.12 19.12
CA LEU A 233 -10.70 13.18 18.16
C LEU A 233 -10.83 11.78 18.75
N THR A 234 -9.85 11.30 19.53
CA THR A 234 -9.95 9.97 20.16
C THR A 234 -11.15 9.84 21.11
N SER A 235 -11.64 10.95 21.67
CA SER A 235 -12.84 10.94 22.53
C SER A 235 -14.14 10.66 21.77
N PHE A 236 -14.18 10.89 20.46
CA PHE A 236 -15.34 10.55 19.65
C PHE A 236 -15.48 9.05 19.38
N TYR A 237 -14.44 8.25 19.64
CA TYR A 237 -14.47 6.80 19.41
C TYR A 237 -15.54 6.13 20.28
N ARG A 238 -16.35 5.26 19.67
CA ARG A 238 -17.35 4.43 20.36
C ARG A 238 -17.40 3.05 19.72
N ASP A 239 -17.59 2.02 20.53
CA ASP A 239 -17.61 0.62 20.06
C ASP A 239 -18.83 0.29 19.17
N ASP A 240 -19.87 1.11 19.23
CA ASP A 240 -21.16 0.98 18.53
C ASP A 240 -21.29 1.88 17.30
N MET A 241 -20.20 2.51 16.85
CA MET A 241 -20.19 3.35 15.65
C MET A 241 -20.83 2.68 14.44
N THR A 242 -21.56 3.47 13.65
CA THR A 242 -21.94 3.08 12.30
C THR A 242 -20.70 2.99 11.39
N ARG A 243 -20.80 2.28 10.26
CA ARG A 243 -19.69 2.16 9.29
C ARG A 243 -19.28 3.52 8.72
N LEU A 244 -20.25 4.42 8.54
CA LEU A 244 -20.00 5.80 8.12
C LEU A 244 -19.24 6.60 9.18
N GLU A 245 -19.62 6.48 10.45
CA GLU A 245 -18.87 7.11 11.56
C GLU A 245 -17.46 6.54 11.65
N PHE A 246 -17.29 5.23 11.52
CA PHE A 246 -15.96 4.60 11.51
C PHE A 246 -15.08 5.12 10.36
N ALA A 247 -15.60 5.15 9.13
CA ALA A 247 -14.87 5.69 7.98
C ALA A 247 -14.46 7.15 8.17
N ARG A 248 -15.36 7.97 8.72
CA ARG A 248 -15.10 9.39 9.03
C ARG A 248 -14.08 9.56 10.15
N PHE A 249 -14.17 8.75 11.19
CA PHE A 249 -13.22 8.72 12.30
C PHE A 249 -11.82 8.36 11.78
N MET A 250 -11.70 7.30 10.97
CA MET A 250 -10.42 6.88 10.42
C MET A 250 -9.82 7.95 9.49
N TYR A 251 -10.63 8.61 8.66
CA TYR A 251 -10.14 9.72 7.83
C TYR A 251 -9.65 10.91 8.67
N ALA A 252 -10.44 11.34 9.65
CA ALA A 252 -10.04 12.43 10.53
C ALA A 252 -8.78 12.08 11.34
N LEU A 253 -8.66 10.82 11.77
CA LEU A 253 -7.52 10.34 12.54
C LEU A 253 -6.27 10.35 11.67
N ASP A 254 -6.36 9.80 10.46
CA ASP A 254 -5.28 9.83 9.47
C ASP A 254 -4.82 11.27 9.21
N PHE A 255 -5.76 12.15 8.88
CA PHE A 255 -5.46 13.55 8.60
C PHE A 255 -4.75 14.25 9.78
N VAL A 256 -5.33 14.20 10.99
CA VAL A 256 -4.79 14.93 12.15
C VAL A 256 -3.45 14.35 12.60
N TYR A 257 -3.34 13.01 12.63
CA TYR A 257 -2.10 12.31 12.99
C TYR A 257 -0.92 12.83 12.16
N PHE A 258 -1.08 12.92 10.84
CA PHE A 258 0.00 13.41 9.96
C PHE A 258 0.23 14.93 10.00
N LYS A 259 -0.62 15.70 10.69
CA LYS A 259 -0.33 17.12 10.99
C LYS A 259 0.46 17.29 12.28
N CYS A 260 0.55 16.27 13.13
CA CYS A 260 1.44 16.27 14.28
C CYS A 260 2.89 16.09 13.82
N LEU A 261 3.75 17.09 14.07
CA LEU A 261 5.18 17.00 13.73
C LEU A 261 5.91 15.96 14.60
N GLN A 262 5.52 15.86 15.88
CA GLN A 262 5.96 14.84 16.82
C GLN A 262 4.85 14.58 17.83
N LEU A 263 4.67 13.32 18.21
CA LEU A 263 3.76 12.92 19.27
C LEU A 263 4.47 12.84 20.62
N THR A 264 3.84 13.41 21.65
CA THR A 264 4.26 13.20 23.05
C THR A 264 3.85 11.82 23.55
N ARG A 265 4.38 11.37 24.70
CA ARG A 265 4.03 10.06 25.29
C ARG A 265 2.52 9.89 25.51
N ASN A 266 1.83 10.94 25.94
CA ASN A 266 0.39 10.88 26.17
C ASN A 266 -0.40 10.77 24.87
N GLU A 267 0.03 11.48 23.83
CA GLU A 267 -0.57 11.39 22.48
C GLU A 267 -0.34 10.02 21.85
N VAL A 268 0.87 9.47 22.00
CA VAL A 268 1.20 8.09 21.59
C VAL A 268 0.28 7.09 22.28
N ALA A 269 0.10 7.19 23.60
CA ALA A 269 -0.78 6.30 24.35
C ALA A 269 -2.26 6.41 23.91
N ALA A 270 -2.76 7.64 23.72
CA ALA A 270 -4.11 7.89 23.25
C ALA A 270 -4.34 7.33 21.84
N CYS A 271 -3.39 7.57 20.92
CA CYS A 271 -3.44 7.07 19.55
C CYS A 271 -3.38 5.53 19.52
N SER A 272 -2.45 4.91 20.25
CA SER A 272 -2.34 3.45 20.35
C SER A 272 -3.66 2.81 20.80
N LYS A 273 -4.28 3.36 21.86
CA LYS A 273 -5.58 2.87 22.36
C LYS A 273 -6.69 3.02 21.32
N ALA A 274 -6.72 4.12 20.57
CA ALA A 274 -7.69 4.34 19.51
C ALA A 274 -7.51 3.34 18.35
N LEU A 275 -6.27 3.10 17.90
CA LEU A 275 -5.95 2.14 16.84
C LEU A 275 -6.29 0.69 17.24
N GLU A 276 -5.99 0.29 18.48
CA GLU A 276 -6.40 -1.02 19.00
C GLU A 276 -7.92 -1.19 19.04
N SER A 277 -8.64 -0.14 19.43
CA SER A 277 -10.09 -0.17 19.47
C SER A 277 -10.67 -0.28 18.06
N ALA A 278 -10.15 0.50 17.11
CA ALA A 278 -10.50 0.41 15.70
C ALA A 278 -10.26 -1.01 15.13
N LEU A 279 -9.13 -1.65 15.45
CA LEU A 279 -8.86 -3.04 15.07
C LEU A 279 -9.91 -4.01 15.62
N ARG A 280 -10.27 -3.88 16.90
CA ARG A 280 -11.32 -4.71 17.52
C ARG A 280 -12.67 -4.49 16.84
N TYR A 281 -13.02 -3.24 16.53
CA TYR A 281 -14.24 -2.92 15.81
C TYR A 281 -14.30 -3.61 14.44
N VAL A 282 -13.24 -3.49 13.62
CA VAL A 282 -13.18 -4.16 12.31
C VAL A 282 -13.40 -5.68 12.45
N ARG A 283 -12.73 -6.31 13.42
CA ARG A 283 -12.88 -7.75 13.67
C ARG A 283 -14.30 -8.15 14.08
N ARG A 284 -15.02 -7.30 14.83
CA ARG A 284 -16.43 -7.55 15.18
C ARG A 284 -17.39 -7.35 13.99
N GLN A 285 -17.02 -6.48 13.05
CA GLN A 285 -17.79 -6.28 11.82
C GLN A 285 -17.50 -7.34 10.73
N ALA A 286 -16.60 -8.30 11.02
CA ALA A 286 -16.10 -9.26 10.05
C ALA A 286 -17.22 -9.98 9.29
N SER A 287 -16.91 -10.25 8.03
CA SER A 287 -17.84 -10.54 6.95
C SER A 287 -18.84 -11.65 7.28
N GLY A 288 -20.10 -11.47 6.88
CA GLY A 288 -21.04 -12.58 6.77
C GLY A 288 -20.50 -13.64 5.79
N SER A 289 -21.13 -14.82 5.74
CA SER A 289 -20.70 -15.94 4.88
C SER A 289 -20.55 -15.58 3.39
N ASN A 290 -21.12 -14.46 2.94
CA ASN A 290 -21.08 -13.98 1.55
C ASN A 290 -19.95 -12.99 1.24
N GLY A 291 -19.09 -12.63 2.21
CA GLY A 291 -17.98 -11.68 2.03
C GLY A 291 -18.32 -10.20 2.26
N SER A 292 -19.57 -9.84 2.52
CA SER A 292 -19.99 -8.46 2.84
C SER A 292 -19.83 -8.12 4.33
N PHE A 293 -19.58 -6.85 4.64
CA PHE A 293 -19.60 -6.36 6.03
C PHE A 293 -21.04 -6.17 6.52
N ARG A 294 -21.23 -6.29 7.84
CA ARG A 294 -22.54 -6.13 8.48
C ARG A 294 -23.12 -4.74 8.21
N ALA A 295 -24.31 -4.71 7.61
CA ALA A 295 -25.08 -3.50 7.38
C ALA A 295 -26.19 -3.33 8.43
N SER A 296 -26.69 -2.10 8.57
CA SER A 296 -27.90 -1.79 9.33
C SER A 296 -29.08 -1.68 8.35
N PRO A 297 -30.33 -1.71 8.82
CA PRO A 297 -31.50 -1.59 7.95
C PRO A 297 -31.57 -0.31 7.10
N ARG A 298 -30.78 0.71 7.43
CA ARG A 298 -30.75 2.02 6.76
C ARG A 298 -29.56 2.19 5.80
N GLU A 299 -28.72 1.18 5.64
CA GLU A 299 -27.52 1.23 4.79
C GLU A 299 -27.46 -0.02 3.92
N SER A 300 -27.15 0.12 2.63
CA SER A 300 -26.92 -1.05 1.77
C SER A 300 -25.64 -1.79 2.18
N ALA A 301 -25.62 -3.11 2.04
CA ALA A 301 -24.43 -3.91 2.31
C ALA A 301 -23.22 -3.50 1.45
N VAL A 302 -23.47 -2.98 0.24
CA VAL A 302 -22.44 -2.44 -0.66
C VAL A 302 -21.78 -1.20 -0.03
N GLU A 303 -22.58 -0.23 0.42
CA GLU A 303 -22.06 1.00 1.04
C GLU A 303 -21.38 0.72 2.39
N ALA A 304 -21.95 -0.18 3.20
CA ALA A 304 -21.33 -0.63 4.44
C ALA A 304 -19.95 -1.25 4.18
N THR A 305 -19.86 -2.13 3.19
CA THR A 305 -18.59 -2.76 2.76
C THR A 305 -17.60 -1.71 2.26
N ARG A 306 -18.04 -0.75 1.45
CA ARG A 306 -17.16 0.30 0.89
C ARG A 306 -16.50 1.13 1.99
N ARG A 307 -17.31 1.57 2.97
CA ARG A 307 -16.86 2.36 4.14
C ARG A 307 -15.91 1.57 5.04
N MET A 308 -16.17 0.27 5.23
CA MET A 308 -15.28 -0.59 6.01
C MET A 308 -13.94 -0.82 5.32
N VAL A 309 -13.93 -1.15 4.02
CA VAL A 309 -12.68 -1.32 3.26
C VAL A 309 -11.88 -0.01 3.26
N PHE A 310 -12.54 1.13 3.10
CA PHE A 310 -11.91 2.45 3.23
C PHE A 310 -11.27 2.68 4.61
N GLY A 311 -12.03 2.43 5.70
CA GLY A 311 -11.52 2.61 7.06
C GLY A 311 -10.37 1.66 7.40
N VAL A 312 -10.43 0.40 6.96
CA VAL A 312 -9.33 -0.58 7.12
C VAL A 312 -8.08 -0.13 6.39
N ASN A 313 -8.23 0.38 5.17
CA ASN A 313 -7.13 0.87 4.36
C ASN A 313 -6.31 1.96 5.09
N LEU A 314 -6.98 2.88 5.79
CA LEU A 314 -6.33 3.93 6.60
C LEU A 314 -5.80 3.40 7.93
N LEU A 315 -6.55 2.50 8.59
CA LEU A 315 -6.17 1.90 9.87
C LEU A 315 -4.82 1.18 9.76
N GLU A 316 -4.66 0.36 8.72
CA GLU A 316 -3.43 -0.40 8.51
C GLU A 316 -2.23 0.50 8.20
N ASP A 317 -2.45 1.58 7.44
CA ASP A 317 -1.40 2.58 7.18
C ASP A 317 -0.95 3.26 8.47
N LEU A 318 -1.91 3.70 9.29
CA LEU A 318 -1.65 4.36 10.57
C LEU A 318 -0.92 3.45 11.55
N ILE A 319 -1.32 2.18 11.65
CA ILE A 319 -0.65 1.20 12.53
C ILE A 319 0.81 1.05 12.13
N GLN A 320 1.09 0.93 10.83
CA GLN A 320 2.46 0.78 10.36
C GLN A 320 3.32 2.01 10.66
N ASP A 321 2.82 3.21 10.36
CA ASP A 321 3.53 4.46 10.66
C ASP A 321 3.76 4.63 12.16
N ALA A 322 2.74 4.34 12.98
CA ALA A 322 2.83 4.38 14.42
C ALA A 322 3.89 3.43 15.01
N ILE A 323 4.03 2.22 14.46
CA ILE A 323 5.07 1.28 14.88
C ILE A 323 6.46 1.82 14.49
N VAL A 324 6.62 2.28 13.26
CA VAL A 324 7.94 2.69 12.74
C VAL A 324 8.42 4.01 13.35
N GLU A 325 7.57 5.03 13.41
CA GLU A 325 7.96 6.37 13.85
C GLU A 325 7.95 6.52 15.38
N TYR A 326 7.07 5.80 16.08
CA TYR A 326 6.86 5.97 17.52
C TYR A 326 7.08 4.70 18.36
N GLY A 327 7.39 3.56 17.74
CA GLY A 327 7.59 2.30 18.46
C GLY A 327 6.34 1.86 19.23
N MET A 328 5.14 2.18 18.73
CA MET A 328 3.90 1.82 19.42
C MET A 328 3.78 0.30 19.56
N PRO A 329 3.25 -0.22 20.70
CA PRO A 329 3.17 -1.65 21.00
C PRO A 329 2.03 -2.35 20.24
N LEU A 330 1.93 -2.11 18.94
CA LEU A 330 0.94 -2.68 18.04
C LEU A 330 1.56 -3.83 17.25
N LYS A 331 0.71 -4.77 16.81
CA LYS A 331 1.17 -5.85 15.91
C LYS A 331 1.39 -5.29 14.51
N PRO A 332 2.54 -5.55 13.86
CA PRO A 332 2.76 -5.18 12.47
C PRO A 332 1.70 -5.76 11.53
N ILE A 333 1.37 -4.99 10.50
CA ILE A 333 0.54 -5.38 9.35
C ILE A 333 1.48 -5.83 8.21
N GLU A 334 1.67 -7.12 8.04
CA GLU A 334 2.61 -7.70 7.07
C GLU A 334 2.06 -7.70 5.63
N SER A 335 0.76 -7.44 5.47
CA SER A 335 0.09 -7.42 4.19
C SER A 335 -1.05 -6.38 4.12
N ILE A 336 -1.27 -5.78 2.96
CA ILE A 336 -2.36 -4.82 2.74
C ILE A 336 -3.71 -5.58 2.73
N PHE A 337 -4.68 -5.05 3.48
CA PHE A 337 -5.98 -5.65 3.82
C PHE A 337 -5.89 -6.92 4.69
N GLN A 338 -4.80 -7.09 5.46
CA GLN A 338 -4.65 -8.21 6.40
C GLN A 338 -5.74 -8.25 7.48
N THR A 339 -6.30 -7.10 7.85
CA THR A 339 -7.33 -6.99 8.89
C THR A 339 -8.68 -7.52 8.40
N ILE A 340 -8.88 -7.61 7.08
CA ILE A 340 -10.09 -8.20 6.50
C ILE A 340 -9.96 -9.72 6.59
N ARG A 341 -10.95 -10.36 7.23
CA ARG A 341 -10.95 -11.80 7.51
C ARG A 341 -10.77 -12.67 6.25
N ASP A 342 -11.48 -12.33 5.19
CA ASP A 342 -11.39 -13.01 3.89
C ASP A 342 -11.42 -11.96 2.77
N PRO A 343 -10.25 -11.46 2.34
CA PRO A 343 -10.14 -10.48 1.26
C PRO A 343 -10.69 -11.03 -0.07
N ARG A 344 -10.57 -12.35 -0.32
CA ARG A 344 -11.06 -13.00 -1.54
C ARG A 344 -12.57 -13.06 -1.59
N ALA A 345 -13.22 -13.49 -0.52
CA ALA A 345 -14.68 -13.48 -0.42
C ALA A 345 -15.23 -12.04 -0.56
N THR A 346 -14.56 -11.07 0.07
CA THR A 346 -14.91 -9.65 -0.03
C THR A 346 -14.77 -9.14 -1.47
N ALA A 347 -13.69 -9.48 -2.17
CA ALA A 347 -13.50 -9.13 -3.59
C ALA A 347 -14.58 -9.76 -4.48
N GLY A 348 -14.92 -11.02 -4.22
CA GLY A 348 -16.00 -11.73 -4.92
C GLY A 348 -17.36 -11.05 -4.73
N TYR A 349 -17.67 -10.61 -3.51
CA TYR A 349 -18.87 -9.82 -3.24
C TYR A 349 -18.89 -8.50 -4.03
N ILE A 350 -17.79 -7.76 -4.01
CA ILE A 350 -17.65 -6.48 -4.73
C ILE A 350 -17.89 -6.65 -6.23
N ARG A 351 -17.28 -7.66 -6.87
CA ARG A 351 -17.46 -7.92 -8.31
C ARG A 351 -18.92 -8.20 -8.65
N ARG A 352 -19.60 -9.01 -7.85
CA ARG A 352 -21.04 -9.31 -8.03
C ARG A 352 -21.93 -8.08 -7.85
N ALA A 353 -21.55 -7.16 -6.97
CA ALA A 353 -22.30 -5.92 -6.75
C ALA A 353 -22.07 -4.86 -7.85
N ALA A 354 -20.99 -4.99 -8.63
CA ALA A 354 -20.65 -4.13 -9.76
C ALA A 354 -21.10 -4.71 -11.12
N SER A 355 -21.58 -5.96 -11.13
CA SER A 355 -22.23 -6.62 -12.27
C SER A 355 -23.71 -6.30 -12.26
#